data_AF-A0AA39DIP7-F1
#
_entry.id   AF-A0AA39DIP7-F1
#
_cell.length_a   1.000
_cell.length_b   1.000
_cell.length_c   1.000
_cell.angle_alpha   90.00
_cell.angle_beta   90.00
_cell.angle_gamma   90.00
#
_symmetry.space_group_name_H-M   'P 1'
#
loop_
_entity.id
_entity.type
_entity.pdbx_description
1 polymer ?
#
loop_
_entity_poly.entity_id
_entity_poly.type
_entity_poly.pdbx_seq_one_letter_code
_entity_poly.pdbx_strand_id
1 'polypeptide(L)'
;MKRGWPMVNRCNLCKDNEESADHILIHYGKTRELWTLLLSSCGLVWVFPTSVRNLLLEWKVKGLGKKRRAIWRLAPICLFWCI
;
A
#
# COMPACT_ATOMS: atom_id res chain seq x y z
N MET A 1 -0.45 -39.53 12.17
CA MET A 1 -0.15 -38.09 12.34
C MET A 1 -0.13 -37.46 10.94
N LYS A 2 -1.19 -36.72 10.55
CA LYS A 2 -1.21 -36.02 9.26
C LYS A 2 -0.32 -34.79 9.39
N ARG A 3 0.89 -34.84 8.84
CA ARG A 3 1.82 -33.72 8.75
C ARG A 3 1.08 -32.58 8.04
N GLY A 4 0.71 -31.55 8.81
CA GLY A 4 0.01 -30.38 8.30
C GLY A 4 0.78 -29.84 7.10
N TRP A 5 0.09 -29.72 5.98
CA TRP A 5 0.63 -28.98 4.85
C TRP A 5 0.87 -27.57 5.38
N PRO A 6 2.09 -27.00 5.29
CA PRO A 6 2.23 -25.58 5.54
C PRO A 6 1.33 -24.92 4.49
N MET A 7 0.23 -24.30 4.93
CA MET A 7 -0.45 -23.34 4.09
C MET A 7 0.61 -22.30 3.76
N VAL A 8 1.21 -22.45 2.59
CA VAL A 8 2.12 -21.45 2.06
C VAL A 8 1.26 -20.20 2.01
N ASN A 9 1.58 -19.23 2.85
CA ASN A 9 0.83 -18.00 2.99
C ASN A 9 0.99 -17.22 1.68
N ARG A 10 0.29 -17.63 0.62
CA ARG A 10 0.38 -17.04 -0.72
C ARG A 10 -0.65 -15.93 -0.78
N CYS A 11 -0.23 -14.78 -1.30
CA CYS A 11 -1.12 -13.65 -1.49
C CYS A 11 -2.33 -14.08 -2.33
N ASN A 12 -3.52 -13.92 -1.79
CA ASN A 12 -4.75 -14.32 -2.49
C ASN A 12 -4.97 -13.57 -3.82
N LEU A 13 -4.37 -12.38 -3.96
CA LEU A 13 -4.49 -11.53 -5.15
C LEU A 13 -3.56 -11.96 -6.29
N CYS A 14 -2.30 -12.27 -6.00
CA CYS A 14 -1.30 -12.62 -7.03
C CYS A 14 -1.00 -14.12 -7.10
N LYS A 15 -1.30 -14.88 -6.04
CA LYS A 15 -1.07 -16.33 -5.85
C LYS A 15 0.39 -16.80 -5.99
N ASP A 16 1.31 -15.88 -6.24
CA ASP A 16 2.71 -16.14 -6.58
C ASP A 16 3.66 -15.82 -5.41
N ASN A 17 3.39 -14.72 -4.71
CA ASN A 17 4.24 -14.23 -3.62
C ASN A 17 3.62 -14.50 -2.25
N GLU A 18 4.44 -14.39 -1.20
CA GLU A 18 3.96 -14.47 0.17
C GLU A 18 2.97 -13.34 0.48
N GLU A 19 1.89 -13.67 1.18
CA GLU A 19 0.91 -12.71 1.67
C GLU A 19 1.50 -11.91 2.83
N SER A 20 1.91 -10.69 2.52
CA SER A 20 2.29 -9.69 3.52
C SER A 20 1.59 -8.39 3.22
N ALA A 21 1.32 -7.60 4.26
CA ALA A 21 0.82 -6.24 4.11
C ALA A 21 1.73 -5.42 3.19
N ASP A 22 3.05 -5.60 3.29
CA ASP A 22 4.02 -4.95 2.41
C ASP A 22 3.84 -5.38 0.95
N HIS A 23 3.62 -6.67 0.71
CA HIS A 23 3.37 -7.18 -0.64
C HIS A 23 2.05 -6.63 -1.20
N ILE A 24 0.95 -6.75 -0.47
CA ILE A 24 -0.39 -6.36 -0.93
C ILE A 24 -0.51 -4.85 -1.12
N LEU A 25 0.03 -4.05 -0.19
CA LEU A 25 -0.22 -2.62 -0.12
C LEU A 25 0.82 -1.78 -0.86
N ILE A 26 1.97 -2.37 -1.23
CA ILE A 26 3.06 -1.66 -1.93
C ILE A 26 3.48 -2.38 -3.21
N HIS A 27 3.85 -3.66 -3.11
CA HIS A 27 4.52 -4.35 -4.20
C HIS A 27 3.57 -4.97 -5.23
N TYR A 28 2.32 -5.20 -4.86
CA TYR A 28 1.31 -5.75 -5.75
C TYR A 28 1.02 -4.75 -6.88
N GLY A 29 1.18 -5.22 -8.12
CA GLY A 29 1.13 -4.36 -9.31
C GLY A 29 -0.09 -3.44 -9.36
N LYS A 30 -1.30 -4.00 -9.11
CA LYS A 30 -2.54 -3.20 -9.12
C LYS A 30 -2.59 -2.15 -8.01
N THR A 31 -2.09 -2.49 -6.83
CA THR A 31 -2.01 -1.52 -5.73
C THR A 31 -1.04 -0.39 -6.06
N ARG A 32 0.09 -0.73 -6.68
CA ARG A 32 1.08 0.26 -7.11
C ARG A 32 0.54 1.20 -8.19
N GLU A 33 -0.29 0.69 -9.10
CA GLU A 33 -1.03 1.50 -10.07
C GLU A 33 -2.03 2.44 -9.37
N LEU A 34 -2.84 1.94 -8.44
CA LEU A 34 -3.78 2.76 -7.66
C LEU A 34 -3.07 3.88 -6.90
N TRP A 35 -1.95 3.57 -6.24
CA TRP A 35 -1.13 4.60 -5.61
C TRP A 35 -0.63 5.62 -6.62
N THR A 36 -0.09 5.17 -7.76
CA THR A 36 0.43 6.06 -8.80
C THR A 36 -0.66 7.00 -9.34
N LEU A 37 -1.90 6.51 -9.51
CA LEU A 37 -3.05 7.31 -9.90
C LEU A 37 -3.41 8.36 -8.83
N LEU A 38 -3.46 7.97 -7.56
CA LEU A 38 -3.72 8.89 -6.45
C LEU A 38 -2.64 9.97 -6.35
N LEU A 39 -1.37 9.59 -6.46
CA LEU A 39 -0.24 10.50 -6.41
C LEU A 39 -0.22 11.45 -7.60
N SER A 40 -0.48 10.96 -8.81
CA SER A 40 -0.60 11.76 -10.03
C SER A 40 -1.75 12.76 -9.93
N SER A 41 -2.89 12.37 -9.35
CA SER A 41 -4.01 13.29 -9.09
C SER A 41 -3.66 14.39 -8.08
N CYS A 42 -2.70 14.13 -7.19
CA CYS A 42 -2.15 15.12 -6.26
C CYS A 42 -0.98 15.93 -6.86
N GLY A 43 -0.49 15.57 -8.05
CA GLY A 43 0.69 16.17 -8.67
C GLY A 43 2.00 15.83 -7.96
N LEU A 44 2.06 14.68 -7.29
CA LEU A 44 3.22 14.25 -6.49
C LEU A 44 3.91 13.06 -7.15
N VAL A 45 5.23 13.13 -7.26
CA VAL A 45 6.07 11.98 -7.57
C VAL A 45 6.48 11.35 -6.25
N TRP A 46 6.21 10.05 -6.09
CA TRP A 46 6.53 9.32 -4.85
C TRP A 46 7.37 8.10 -5.15
N VAL A 47 8.33 7.83 -4.27
CA VAL A 47 9.12 6.60 -4.30
C VAL A 47 8.60 5.70 -3.20
N PHE A 48 8.18 4.48 -3.54
CA PHE A 48 7.64 3.55 -2.55
C PHE A 48 8.77 2.92 -1.73
N PRO A 49 8.74 3.02 -0.39
CA PRO A 49 9.68 2.30 0.45
C PRO A 49 9.34 0.81 0.45
N THR A 50 10.24 -0.02 0.98
CA THR A 50 10.07 -1.47 1.03
C THR A 50 8.97 -1.95 1.98
N SER A 51 8.62 -1.14 2.99
CA SER A 51 7.64 -1.48 4.03
C SER A 51 6.55 -0.42 4.19
N VAL A 52 5.32 -0.86 4.44
CA VAL A 52 4.13 -0.06 4.76
C VAL A 52 4.34 0.80 5.97
N ARG A 53 5.09 0.31 6.97
CA ARG A 53 5.43 1.12 8.14
C ARG A 53 6.23 2.35 7.74
N ASN A 54 7.25 2.19 6.91
CA ASN A 54 8.07 3.30 6.42
C ASN A 54 7.24 4.22 5.52
N LEU A 55 6.37 3.65 4.67
CA LEU A 55 5.44 4.43 3.86
C LEU A 55 4.60 5.35 4.74
N LEU A 56 3.95 4.84 5.79
CA LEU A 56 3.12 5.62 6.70
C LEU A 56 3.89 6.68 7.51
N LEU A 57 5.16 6.40 7.84
CA LEU A 57 6.03 7.36 8.52
C LEU A 57 6.39 8.52 7.59
N GLU A 58 6.80 8.22 6.36
CA GLU A 58 7.15 9.21 5.33
C GLU A 58 5.91 9.95 4.80
N TRP A 59 4.74 9.31 4.82
CA TRP A 59 3.46 9.86 4.36
C TRP A 59 3.04 11.14 5.11
N LYS A 60 3.63 11.40 6.29
CA LYS A 60 3.42 12.64 7.06
C LYS A 60 4.12 13.83 6.39
N VAL A 61 3.68 14.20 5.19
CA VAL A 61 4.22 15.34 4.44
C VAL A 61 3.93 16.66 5.19
N LYS A 62 5.00 17.39 5.51
CA LYS A 62 4.93 18.77 5.99
C LYS A 62 4.77 19.69 4.77
N GLY A 63 3.84 20.66 4.84
CA GLY A 63 3.61 21.63 3.75
C GLY A 63 2.33 21.47 2.92
N LEU A 64 1.53 20.40 3.10
CA LEU A 64 0.21 20.34 2.45
C LEU A 64 -0.77 21.32 3.12
N GLY A 65 -1.47 22.11 2.30
CA GLY A 65 -2.56 22.99 2.75
C GLY A 65 -3.68 22.21 3.45
N LYS A 66 -4.43 22.85 4.37
CA LYS A 66 -5.40 22.18 5.27
C LYS A 66 -6.37 21.22 4.56
N LYS A 67 -6.95 21.62 3.41
CA LYS A 67 -7.87 20.78 2.63
C LYS A 67 -7.17 19.55 2.02
N ARG A 68 -6.03 19.76 1.36
CA ARG A 68 -5.24 18.67 0.75
C ARG A 68 -4.68 17.71 1.80
N ARG A 69 -4.36 18.20 2.99
CA ARG A 69 -3.91 17.38 4.13
C ARG A 69 -4.95 16.36 4.57
N ALA A 70 -6.24 16.71 4.57
CA ALA A 70 -7.30 15.77 4.95
C ALA A 70 -7.39 14.62 3.95
N ILE A 71 -7.45 14.94 2.65
CA ILE A 71 -7.47 13.96 1.55
C ILE A 71 -6.21 13.08 1.61
N TRP A 72 -5.05 13.70 1.82
CA TRP A 72 -3.79 12.99 1.92
C TRP A 72 -3.77 12.00 3.09
N ARG A 73 -4.32 12.37 4.25
CA ARG A 73 -4.42 11.43 5.39
C ARG A 73 -5.38 10.27 5.12
N LEU A 74 -6.39 10.48 4.29
CA LEU A 74 -7.39 9.46 3.97
C LEU A 74 -6.92 8.51 2.86
N ALA A 75 -6.05 8.95 1.95
CA ALA A 75 -5.55 8.13 0.85
C ALA A 75 -5.08 6.70 1.24
N PRO A 76 -4.14 6.51 2.20
CA PRO A 76 -3.76 5.17 2.65
C PRO A 76 -4.93 4.39 3.25
N ILE A 77 -5.82 5.04 3.99
CA ILE A 77 -6.97 4.40 4.65
C ILE A 77 -7.97 3.89 3.60
N CYS A 78 -8.26 4.71 2.58
CA CYS A 78 -9.13 4.33 1.47
C CYS A 78 -8.53 3.17 0.68
N LEU A 79 -7.21 3.22 0.39
CA LEU A 79 -6.53 2.16 -0.33
C LEU A 79 -6.55 0.83 0.44
N PHE A 80 -6.34 0.88 1.76
CA PHE A 80 -6.38 -0.32 2.61
C PHE A 80 -7.79 -0.90 2.73
N TRP A 81 -8.84 -0.10 2.52
CA TRP A 81 -10.23 -0.56 2.48
C TRP A 81 -10.69 -1.07 1.12
N CYS A 82 -10.04 -0.66 0.03
CA CYS A 82 -10.37 -1.10 -1.33
C CYS A 82 -9.77 -2.45 -1.71
N ILE A 83 -8.76 -2.90 -0.99
CA ILE A 83 -8.06 -4.16 -1.20
C ILE A 83 -8.61 -5.21 -0.24
#